data_AF-A0A9E3H972-F1
#
_entry.id   AF-A0A9E3H972-F1
#
_cell.length_a   1.000
_cell.length_b   1.000
_cell.length_c   1.000
_cell.angle_alpha   90.00
_cell.angle_beta   90.00
_cell.angle_gamma   90.00
#
_symmetry.space_group_name_H-M   'P 1'
#
loop_
_entity.id
_entity.type
_entity.pdbx_description
1 polymer ?
#
loop_
_entity_poly.entity_id
_entity_poly.type
_entity_poly.pdbx_seq_one_letter_code
_entity_poly.pdbx_strand_id
1 'polypeptide(L)'
;MSQPDQRKEIAKAKFITGVHIQEIADSLGVSRRTIERWAAEGNWRDLQQTNIVHLKPKPINSSPKLELPKIRSVESLDDIGIVEAALSELHASLPEADDKSKGGIAGAIARLVELKRKIKPETVADLVERAIELGVSPDEFLQQLRDAWAKRA
;
A
#
# COMPACT_ATOMS: atom_id res chain seq x y z
N MET A 1 -31.27 0.47 28.88
CA MET A 1 -30.20 0.87 27.93
C MET A 1 -30.77 1.94 27.03
N SER A 2 -30.10 3.09 26.93
CA SER A 2 -30.60 4.26 26.22
C SER A 2 -30.52 4.04 24.70
N GLN A 3 -31.59 4.36 23.97
CA GLN A 3 -31.70 4.26 22.50
C GLN A 3 -30.49 4.78 21.67
N PRO A 4 -29.73 5.84 22.08
CA PRO A 4 -28.54 6.28 21.32
C PRO A 4 -27.36 5.30 21.34
N ASP A 5 -27.15 4.56 22.42
CA ASP A 5 -25.97 3.69 22.56
C ASP A 5 -26.09 2.45 21.66
N GLN A 6 -27.30 1.90 21.55
CA GLN A 6 -27.59 0.77 20.68
C GLN A 6 -27.41 1.13 19.19
N ARG A 7 -27.76 2.36 18.79
CA ARG A 7 -27.53 2.84 17.41
C ARG A 7 -26.04 2.99 17.10
N LYS A 8 -25.25 3.47 18.07
CA LYS A 8 -23.80 3.62 17.92
C LYS A 8 -23.10 2.26 17.80
N GLU A 9 -23.53 1.24 18.53
CA GLU A 9 -23.00 -0.12 18.41
C GLU A 9 -23.33 -0.79 17.07
N ILE A 10 -24.58 -0.66 16.60
CA ILE A 10 -24.99 -1.20 15.30
C ILE A 10 -24.24 -0.48 14.17
N ALA A 11 -24.07 0.85 14.26
CA ALA A 11 -23.27 1.62 13.31
C ALA A 11 -21.81 1.14 13.29
N LYS A 12 -21.21 0.91 14.46
CA LYS A 12 -19.83 0.42 14.60
C LYS A 12 -19.66 -0.95 13.95
N ALA A 13 -20.58 -1.88 14.20
CA ALA A 13 -20.55 -3.21 13.61
C ALA A 13 -20.60 -3.15 12.07
N LYS A 14 -21.55 -2.37 11.50
CA LYS A 14 -21.65 -2.20 10.05
C LYS A 14 -20.43 -1.51 9.43
N PHE A 15 -19.88 -0.52 10.13
CA PHE A 15 -18.69 0.21 9.70
C PHE A 15 -17.47 -0.71 9.63
N ILE A 16 -17.25 -1.54 10.66
CA ILE A 16 -16.15 -2.50 10.71
C ILE A 16 -16.30 -3.57 9.63
N THR A 17 -17.53 -3.96 9.28
CA THR A 17 -17.78 -4.89 8.15
C THR A 17 -17.59 -4.26 6.76
N GLY A 18 -17.23 -2.97 6.68
CA GLY A 18 -16.94 -2.29 5.41
C GLY A 18 -18.15 -1.75 4.66
N VAL A 19 -19.32 -1.65 5.31
CA VAL A 19 -20.52 -1.04 4.72
C VAL A 19 -20.28 0.46 4.53
N HIS A 20 -20.74 1.01 3.40
CA HIS A 20 -20.53 2.42 3.08
C HIS A 20 -21.24 3.33 4.09
N ILE A 21 -20.56 4.40 4.53
CA ILE A 21 -21.03 5.29 5.61
C ILE A 21 -22.43 5.86 5.31
N GLN A 22 -22.71 6.14 4.03
CA GLN A 22 -24.02 6.63 3.59
C GLN A 22 -25.13 5.60 3.83
N GLU A 23 -24.88 4.33 3.55
CA GLU A 23 -25.87 3.25 3.74
C GLU A 23 -26.11 2.97 5.24
N ILE A 24 -25.08 3.11 6.07
CA ILE A 24 -25.21 3.02 7.53
C ILE A 24 -26.10 4.15 8.06
N ALA A 25 -25.85 5.38 7.60
CA ALA A 25 -26.60 6.58 7.95
C ALA A 25 -28.08 6.45 7.59
N ASP A 26 -28.36 6.02 6.36
CA ASP A 26 -29.72 5.80 5.86
C ASP A 26 -30.43 4.67 6.64
N SER A 27 -29.72 3.59 6.99
CA SER A 27 -30.28 2.46 7.74
C SER A 27 -30.60 2.76 9.21
N LEU A 28 -29.98 3.79 9.78
CA LEU A 28 -30.15 4.19 11.19
C LEU A 28 -30.91 5.51 11.35
N GLY A 29 -31.32 6.14 10.24
CA GLY A 29 -32.02 7.42 10.22
C GLY A 29 -31.20 8.56 10.83
N VAL A 30 -29.87 8.53 10.68
CA VAL A 30 -28.96 9.55 11.21
C VAL A 30 -28.16 10.19 10.09
N SER A 31 -27.64 11.40 10.30
CA SER A 31 -26.83 12.06 9.27
C SER A 31 -25.48 11.36 9.10
N ARG A 32 -24.94 11.39 7.88
CA ARG A 32 -23.57 10.93 7.58
C ARG A 32 -22.53 11.53 8.53
N ARG A 33 -22.64 12.83 8.84
CA ARG A 33 -21.76 13.54 9.77
C ARG A 33 -21.79 12.94 11.19
N THR A 34 -22.95 12.42 11.61
CA THR A 34 -23.09 11.75 12.91
C THR A 34 -22.29 10.44 12.95
N ILE A 35 -22.32 9.65 11.88
CA ILE A 35 -21.55 8.41 11.77
C ILE A 35 -20.04 8.70 11.68
N GLU A 36 -19.63 9.70 10.89
CA GLU A 36 -18.22 10.12 10.80
C GLU A 36 -17.67 10.60 12.13
N ARG A 37 -18.46 11.37 12.89
CA ARG A 37 -18.10 11.79 14.25
C ARG A 37 -17.93 10.61 15.18
N TRP A 38 -18.83 9.63 15.17
CA TRP A 38 -18.69 8.43 16.00
C TRP A 38 -17.50 7.55 15.61
N ALA A 39 -17.20 7.46 14.31
CA ALA A 39 -16.05 6.73 13.81
C ALA A 39 -14.72 7.37 14.24
N ALA A 40 -14.67 8.72 14.28
CA ALA A 40 -13.53 9.47 14.77
C ALA A 40 -13.39 9.38 16.30
N GLU A 41 -14.48 9.54 17.06
CA GLU A 41 -14.49 9.41 18.52
C GLU A 41 -14.08 8.01 19.02
N GLY A 42 -14.38 6.97 18.24
CA GLY A 42 -14.16 5.58 18.63
C GLY A 42 -13.00 4.88 17.93
N ASN A 43 -12.18 5.59 17.13
CA ASN A 43 -11.11 5.01 16.29
C ASN A 43 -11.59 3.79 15.47
N TRP A 44 -12.77 3.88 14.85
CA TRP A 44 -13.37 2.73 14.16
C TRP A 44 -12.61 2.30 12.90
N ARG A 45 -11.79 3.20 12.33
CA ARG A 45 -10.92 2.89 11.18
C ARG A 45 -9.81 1.91 11.55
N ASP A 46 -9.23 2.03 12.74
CA ASP A 46 -8.20 1.10 13.23
C ASP A 46 -8.81 -0.28 13.55
N LEU A 47 -10.07 -0.29 14.01
CA LEU A 47 -10.84 -1.52 14.24
C LEU A 47 -11.27 -2.21 12.93
N GLN A 48 -11.45 -1.44 11.86
CA GLN A 48 -11.71 -1.96 10.52
C GLN A 48 -10.44 -2.63 9.95
N GLN A 49 -9.26 -2.02 10.13
CA GLN A 49 -7.99 -2.60 9.70
C GLN A 49 -7.65 -3.92 10.42
N THR A 50 -7.95 -4.02 11.71
CA THR A 50 -7.74 -5.26 12.49
C THR A 50 -8.72 -6.39 12.14
N ASN A 51 -9.96 -6.08 11.73
CA ASN A 51 -10.93 -7.07 11.26
C ASN A 51 -10.71 -7.52 9.81
N ILE A 52 -10.20 -6.64 8.94
CA ILE A 52 -9.81 -7.03 7.56
C ILE A 52 -8.70 -8.10 7.58
N VAL A 53 -7.85 -8.13 8.60
CA VAL A 53 -6.83 -9.18 8.80
C VAL A 53 -7.47 -10.52 9.24
N HIS A 54 -8.65 -10.51 9.85
CA HIS A 54 -9.34 -11.71 10.39
C HIS A 54 -10.47 -12.27 9.50
N LEU A 55 -10.98 -11.51 8.52
CA LEU A 55 -12.01 -11.96 7.59
C LEU A 55 -11.39 -12.28 6.23
N LYS A 56 -10.67 -13.39 6.15
CA LYS A 56 -10.42 -14.06 4.86
C LYS A 56 -11.77 -14.50 4.27
N PRO A 57 -12.18 -14.03 3.08
CA PRO A 57 -13.33 -14.60 2.41
C PRO A 57 -12.97 -16.01 1.91
N LYS A 58 -13.87 -16.96 2.20
CA LYS A 58 -13.87 -18.31 1.60
C LYS A 58 -14.07 -18.16 0.09
N PRO A 59 -13.17 -18.66 -0.77
CA PRO A 59 -13.32 -18.51 -2.21
C PRO A 59 -14.42 -19.45 -2.71
N ILE A 60 -15.55 -18.86 -3.14
CA ILE A 60 -16.48 -19.51 -4.06
C ILE A 60 -16.11 -18.99 -5.45
N ASN A 61 -15.15 -19.65 -6.07
CA ASN A 61 -15.06 -19.88 -7.51
C ASN A 61 -13.79 -20.67 -7.75
N SER A 62 -13.97 -21.90 -8.23
CA SER A 62 -12.94 -22.78 -8.76
C SER A 62 -12.16 -22.08 -9.87
N SER A 63 -11.05 -21.46 -9.49
CA SER A 63 -9.91 -21.14 -10.36
C SER A 63 -8.74 -22.02 -9.89
N PRO A 64 -7.89 -22.52 -10.80
CA PRO A 64 -6.82 -23.45 -10.44
C PRO A 64 -5.93 -22.79 -9.40
N LYS A 65 -5.63 -23.54 -8.33
CA LYS A 65 -4.69 -23.12 -7.28
C LYS A 65 -3.36 -22.75 -7.94
N LEU A 66 -3.09 -21.45 -8.05
CA LEU A 66 -1.73 -20.96 -8.01
C LEU A 66 -1.25 -21.21 -6.59
N GLU A 67 -0.59 -22.34 -6.37
CA GLU A 67 0.22 -22.53 -5.18
C GLU A 67 1.29 -21.46 -5.22
N LEU A 68 1.13 -20.41 -4.41
CA LEU A 68 2.23 -19.50 -4.16
C LEU A 68 3.40 -20.35 -3.67
N PRO A 69 4.57 -20.29 -4.32
CA PRO A 69 5.75 -20.92 -3.77
C PRO A 69 5.94 -20.34 -2.38
N LYS A 70 5.91 -21.25 -1.41
CA LYS A 70 6.22 -21.04 -0.01
C LYS A 70 7.40 -20.06 0.06
N ILE A 71 7.11 -18.79 0.37
CA ILE A 71 8.14 -17.75 0.51
C ILE A 71 9.06 -18.27 1.61
N ARG A 72 10.18 -18.85 1.17
CA ARG A 72 11.27 -19.24 2.05
C ARG A 72 11.77 -17.94 2.64
N SER A 73 11.69 -17.84 3.95
CA SER A 73 12.45 -16.94 4.82
C SER A 73 12.68 -15.54 4.24
N VAL A 74 11.92 -14.56 4.73
CA VAL A 74 12.19 -13.13 4.51
C VAL A 74 13.57 -12.81 5.10
N GLU A 75 14.63 -12.97 4.30
CA GLU A 75 15.74 -12.03 4.34
C GLU A 75 15.10 -10.66 4.07
N SER A 76 15.36 -9.69 4.94
CA SER A 76 14.82 -8.34 4.82
C SER A 76 15.29 -7.74 3.50
N LEU A 77 14.47 -7.86 2.45
CA LEU A 77 14.73 -7.19 1.18
C LEU A 77 14.75 -5.70 1.45
N ASP A 78 15.79 -5.03 0.97
CA ASP A 78 15.81 -3.58 0.92
C ASP A 78 14.72 -3.07 -0.06
N ASP A 79 14.46 -1.76 -0.03
CA ASP A 79 13.39 -1.16 -0.84
C ASP A 79 13.55 -1.48 -2.35
N ILE A 80 14.79 -1.64 -2.83
CA ILE A 80 15.09 -2.05 -4.20
C ILE A 80 14.67 -3.49 -4.44
N GLY A 81 15.05 -4.41 -3.56
CA GLY A 81 14.68 -5.83 -3.66
C GLY A 81 13.18 -6.05 -3.68
N ILE A 82 12.42 -5.25 -2.91
CA ILE A 82 10.96 -5.28 -2.92
C ILE A 82 10.39 -4.86 -4.29
N VAL A 83 10.91 -3.76 -4.85
CA VAL A 83 10.47 -3.26 -6.17
C VAL A 83 10.82 -4.24 -7.30
N GLU A 84 12.01 -4.85 -7.27
CA GLU A 84 12.43 -5.82 -8.27
C GLU A 84 11.62 -7.12 -8.20
N ALA A 85 11.30 -7.61 -7.00
CA ALA A 85 10.43 -8.77 -6.82
C ALA A 85 9.02 -8.50 -7.38
N ALA A 86 8.43 -7.34 -7.06
CA ALA A 86 7.11 -6.95 -7.56
C ALA A 86 7.08 -6.78 -9.09
N LEU A 87 8.13 -6.19 -9.69
CA LEU A 87 8.25 -6.08 -11.14
C LEU A 87 8.28 -7.46 -11.82
N SER A 88 9.05 -8.40 -11.27
CA SER A 88 9.15 -9.75 -11.81
C SER A 88 7.81 -10.48 -11.78
N GLU A 89 7.08 -10.40 -10.67
CA GLU A 89 5.78 -11.05 -10.49
C GLU A 89 4.68 -10.46 -11.38
N LEU A 90 4.63 -9.12 -11.51
CA LEU A 90 3.69 -8.45 -12.40
C LEU A 90 3.98 -8.74 -13.87
N HIS A 91 5.26 -8.76 -14.26
CA HIS A 91 5.67 -9.10 -15.61
C HIS A 91 5.31 -10.55 -15.96
N ALA A 92 5.50 -11.49 -15.03
CA ALA A 92 5.13 -12.89 -15.20
C ALA A 92 3.60 -13.08 -15.32
N SER A 93 2.82 -12.22 -14.68
CA SER A 93 1.35 -12.28 -14.67
C SER A 93 0.70 -11.61 -15.90
N LEU A 94 1.44 -10.77 -16.63
CA LEU A 94 0.94 -10.00 -17.78
C LEU A 94 0.39 -10.87 -18.93
N PRO A 95 1.00 -12.01 -19.31
CA PRO A 95 0.50 -12.87 -20.39
C PRO A 95 -0.83 -13.56 -20.08
N GLU A 96 -1.10 -13.88 -18.81
CA GLU A 96 -2.31 -14.60 -18.37
C GLU A 96 -3.46 -13.66 -17.96
N ALA A 97 -3.18 -12.36 -17.82
CA ALA A 97 -4.18 -11.38 -17.44
C ALA A 97 -5.23 -11.14 -18.53
N ASP A 98 -6.47 -10.86 -18.11
CA ASP A 98 -7.50 -10.39 -19.03
C ASP A 98 -7.22 -8.95 -19.50
N ASP A 99 -7.82 -8.54 -20.62
CA ASP A 99 -7.53 -7.24 -21.23
C ASP A 99 -7.87 -6.03 -20.32
N LYS A 100 -8.80 -6.17 -19.36
CA LYS A 100 -9.07 -5.10 -18.38
C LYS A 100 -7.95 -5.02 -17.34
N SER A 101 -7.40 -6.17 -16.93
CA SER A 101 -6.31 -6.25 -15.96
C SER A 101 -4.95 -5.85 -16.55
N LYS A 102 -4.71 -6.11 -17.85
CA LYS A 102 -3.45 -5.72 -18.53
C LYS A 102 -3.12 -4.24 -18.41
N GLY A 103 -4.13 -3.36 -18.53
CA GLY A 103 -3.94 -1.92 -18.36
C GLY A 103 -3.49 -1.56 -16.94
N GLY A 104 -4.08 -2.20 -15.93
CA GLY A 104 -3.69 -2.02 -14.52
C GLY A 104 -2.28 -2.53 -14.23
N ILE A 105 -1.93 -3.71 -14.75
CA ILE A 105 -0.59 -4.30 -14.61
C ILE A 105 0.46 -3.42 -15.30
N ALA A 106 0.21 -2.96 -16.52
CA ALA A 106 1.10 -2.06 -17.23
C ALA A 106 1.33 -0.74 -16.48
N GLY A 107 0.27 -0.16 -15.91
CA GLY A 107 0.37 1.05 -15.07
C GLY A 107 1.17 0.82 -13.78
N ALA A 108 0.98 -0.34 -13.13
CA ALA A 108 1.73 -0.72 -11.94
C ALA A 108 3.23 -0.92 -12.26
N ILE A 109 3.54 -1.59 -13.38
CA ILE A 109 4.92 -1.77 -13.85
C ILE A 109 5.57 -0.41 -14.13
N ALA A 110 4.90 0.49 -14.86
CA ALA A 110 5.43 1.83 -15.15
C ALA A 110 5.80 2.58 -13.86
N ARG A 111 4.91 2.54 -12.85
CA ARG A 111 5.15 3.21 -11.58
C ARG A 111 6.28 2.58 -10.76
N LEU A 112 6.41 1.26 -10.76
CA LEU A 112 7.50 0.57 -10.09
C LEU A 112 8.86 0.85 -10.76
N VAL A 113 8.91 0.97 -12.09
CA VAL A 113 10.12 1.39 -12.82
C VAL A 113 10.52 2.82 -12.44
N GLU A 114 9.57 3.76 -12.37
CA GLU A 114 9.85 5.12 -11.90
C GLU A 114 10.37 5.14 -10.45
N LEU A 115 9.76 4.35 -9.56
CA LEU A 115 10.22 4.23 -8.17
C LEU A 115 11.63 3.64 -8.10
N LYS A 116 11.93 2.61 -8.88
CA LYS A 116 13.27 2.03 -8.96
C LYS A 116 14.31 3.08 -9.34
N ARG A 117 14.04 3.91 -10.35
CA ARG A 117 14.95 4.99 -10.78
C ARG A 117 15.18 6.05 -9.70
N LYS A 118 14.15 6.35 -8.90
CA LYS A 118 14.27 7.28 -7.76
C LYS A 118 15.09 6.72 -6.61
N ILE A 119 14.97 5.42 -6.36
CA ILE A 119 15.71 4.74 -5.27
C ILE A 119 17.17 4.52 -5.70
N LYS A 120 17.41 4.20 -6.97
CA LYS A 120 18.74 3.97 -7.54
C LYS A 120 18.93 4.80 -8.81
N PRO A 121 19.47 6.02 -8.72
CA PRO A 121 19.82 6.80 -9.91
C PRO A 121 20.80 6.00 -10.79
N GLU A 122 20.43 5.79 -12.06
CA GLU A 122 21.20 4.96 -13.00
C GLU A 122 22.30 5.75 -13.70
N THR A 123 22.17 7.08 -13.75
CA THR A 123 23.15 7.99 -14.34
C THR A 123 23.67 9.01 -13.31
N VAL A 124 24.81 9.62 -13.63
CA VAL A 124 25.36 10.74 -12.85
C VAL A 124 24.41 11.94 -12.85
N ALA A 125 23.67 12.15 -13.96
CA ALA A 125 22.68 13.22 -14.03
C ALA A 125 21.52 12.99 -13.04
N ASP A 126 21.00 11.76 -12.96
CA ASP A 126 19.94 11.41 -12.01
C ASP A 126 20.40 11.61 -10.55
N LEU A 127 21.66 11.29 -10.26
CA LEU A 127 22.27 11.49 -8.94
C LEU A 127 22.33 12.97 -8.56
N VAL A 128 22.68 13.84 -9.52
CA VAL A 128 22.73 15.29 -9.34
C VAL A 128 21.32 15.87 -9.14
N GLU A 129 20.35 15.48 -9.97
CA GLU A 129 18.95 15.90 -9.79
C GLU A 129 18.43 15.48 -8.42
N ARG A 130 18.75 14.25 -7.98
CA ARG A 130 18.33 13.77 -6.67
C ARG A 130 18.98 14.54 -5.52
N ALA A 131 20.26 14.90 -5.65
CA ALA A 131 20.95 15.73 -4.65
C ALA A 131 20.30 17.12 -4.54
N ILE A 132 19.89 17.72 -5.66
CA ILE A 132 19.17 18.99 -5.71
C ILE A 132 17.80 18.86 -5.03
N GLU A 133 17.02 17.82 -5.34
CA GLU A 133 15.72 17.56 -4.71
C GLU A 133 15.81 17.39 -3.18
N LEU A 134 16.90 16.78 -2.70
CA LEU A 134 17.16 16.57 -1.29
C LEU A 134 17.73 17.81 -0.59
N GLY A 135 18.00 18.90 -1.32
CA GLY A 135 18.56 20.13 -0.79
C GLY A 135 20.03 20.01 -0.36
N VAL A 136 20.75 19.02 -0.89
CA VAL A 136 22.17 18.81 -0.57
C VAL A 136 23.02 19.80 -1.35
N SER A 137 23.89 20.53 -0.64
CA SER A 137 24.80 21.47 -1.28
C SER A 137 25.91 20.75 -2.07
N PRO A 138 26.47 21.36 -3.13
CA PRO A 138 27.57 20.75 -3.89
C PRO A 138 28.78 20.38 -3.01
N ASP A 139 29.14 21.24 -2.05
CA ASP A 139 30.27 21.01 -1.15
C ASP A 139 30.03 19.82 -0.21
N GLU A 140 28.82 19.72 0.36
CA GLU A 140 28.43 18.60 1.21
C GLU A 140 28.42 17.28 0.43
N PHE A 141 27.88 17.29 -0.78
CA PHE A 141 27.85 16.12 -1.66
C PHE A 141 29.27 15.63 -1.98
N LEU A 142 30.17 16.55 -2.36
CA LEU A 142 31.57 16.22 -2.66
C LEU A 142 32.32 15.71 -1.43
N GLN A 143 32.04 16.26 -0.25
CA GLN A 143 32.65 15.80 0.99
C GLN A 143 32.23 14.36 1.33
N GLN A 144 30.92 14.06 1.29
CA GLN A 144 30.42 12.70 1.55
C GLN A 144 30.97 11.69 0.54
N LEU A 145 31.09 12.09 -0.73
CA LEU A 145 31.66 11.24 -1.77
C LEU A 145 33.14 10.91 -1.50
N ARG A 146 33.94 11.90 -1.07
CA ARG A 146 35.35 11.68 -0.66
C ARG A 146 35.44 10.73 0.54
N ASP A 147 34.60 10.95 1.55
CA ASP A 147 34.58 10.12 2.76
C ASP A 147 34.20 8.66 2.43
N ALA A 148 33.23 8.46 1.53
CA ALA A 148 32.83 7.14 1.06
C ALA A 148 33.95 6.42 0.30
N TRP A 149 34.71 7.12 -0.54
CA TRP A 149 35.88 6.56 -1.22
C TRP A 149 37.00 6.20 -0.25
N ALA A 150 37.30 7.07 0.72
CA ALA A 150 38.33 6.82 1.71
C ALA A 150 38.04 5.59 2.59
N LYS A 151 36.76 5.27 2.84
CA LYS A 151 36.34 4.06 3.57
C LYS A 151 36.45 2.78 2.75
N ARG A 152 36.60 2.89 1.42
CA ARG A 152 36.64 1.75 0.49
C ARG A 152 38.05 1.40 0.03
N ALA A 153 39.01 2.32 0.22
CA ALA A 153 40.44 2.13 -0.01
C ALA A 153 41.11 1.49 1.20
#